data_AF-A0A3B9H9Z0-F1
#
_entry.id   AF-A0A3B9H9Z0-F1
#
_cell.length_a   1.000
_cell.length_b   1.000
_cell.length_c   1.000
_cell.angle_alpha   90.00
_cell.angle_beta   90.00
_cell.angle_gamma   90.00
#
_symmetry.space_group_name_H-M   'P 1'
#
loop_
_entity.id
_entity.type
_entity.pdbx_description
1 polymer ?
#
loop_
_entity_poly.entity_id
_entity_poly.type
_entity_poly.pdbx_seq_one_letter_code
_entity_poly.pdbx_strand_id
1 'polypeptide(L)'
;MTDAEIAEATSSEDVSPFDNLIGELRESRNAKLQQTDWMTCSDSPTMTDEWRTYRQALRDITQNLQTVDDVKSVTWPTKPE
;
A
#
# COMPACT_ATOMS: atom_id res chain seq x y z
N MET A 1 20.80 -21.19 46.01
CA MET A 1 21.58 -20.29 45.15
C MET A 1 21.79 -20.98 43.83
N THR A 2 21.16 -20.41 42.80
CA THR A 2 21.47 -20.34 41.35
C THR A 2 20.11 -20.16 40.68
N ASP A 3 19.64 -18.92 40.57
CA ASP A 3 19.87 -18.06 39.39
C ASP A 3 19.24 -18.73 38.15
N ALA A 4 18.20 -18.24 37.51
CA ALA A 4 17.73 -16.87 37.40
C ALA A 4 16.24 -16.86 37.04
N GLU A 5 15.51 -16.01 37.76
CA GLU A 5 14.31 -15.34 37.27
C GLU A 5 14.61 -14.52 36.00
N ILE A 6 13.59 -14.41 35.14
CA ILE A 6 13.37 -13.37 34.11
C ILE A 6 14.19 -13.49 32.81
N ALA A 7 13.47 -13.79 31.71
CA ALA A 7 13.27 -12.82 30.61
C ALA A 7 12.27 -13.40 29.59
N GLU A 8 11.01 -13.05 29.82
CA GLU A 8 10.08 -12.57 28.77
C GLU A 8 9.85 -13.47 27.55
N ALA A 9 8.77 -14.26 27.64
CA ALA A 9 8.01 -14.59 26.45
C ALA A 9 7.57 -13.27 25.79
N THR A 10 8.22 -12.88 24.70
CA THR A 10 7.81 -11.74 23.86
C THR A 10 6.51 -12.13 23.14
N SER A 11 5.42 -12.11 23.90
CA SER A 11 4.05 -12.19 23.44
C SER A 11 3.60 -10.79 23.03
N SER A 12 3.77 -10.47 21.75
CA SER A 12 3.03 -9.46 20.96
C SER A 12 3.92 -9.14 19.77
N GLU A 13 3.51 -9.53 18.57
CA GLU A 13 4.06 -8.93 17.36
C GLU A 13 3.65 -7.45 17.40
N ASP A 14 4.48 -6.59 18.00
CA ASP A 14 4.31 -5.13 17.92
C ASP A 14 4.57 -4.72 16.48
N VAL A 15 3.55 -4.89 15.63
CA VAL A 15 3.55 -4.40 14.26
C VAL A 15 3.71 -2.90 14.35
N SER A 16 4.81 -2.39 13.81
CA SER A 16 5.13 -0.96 13.84
C SER A 16 3.94 -0.15 13.30
N PRO A 17 3.61 1.02 13.86
CA PRO A 17 2.60 1.92 13.29
C PRO A 17 2.82 2.18 11.79
N PHE A 18 4.09 2.18 11.35
CA PHE A 18 4.44 2.28 9.94
C PHE A 18 3.97 1.07 9.13
N ASP A 19 4.18 -0.15 9.63
CA ASP A 19 3.83 -1.39 8.93
C ASP A 19 2.31 -1.54 8.77
N ASN A 20 1.54 -1.13 9.78
CA ASN A 20 0.09 -1.08 9.70
C ASN A 20 -0.39 -0.09 8.63
N LEU A 21 0.11 1.15 8.68
CA LEU A 21 -0.31 2.21 7.74
C LEU A 21 0.10 1.91 6.29
N ILE A 22 1.30 1.37 6.08
CA ILE A 22 1.72 0.99 4.73
C ILE A 22 0.94 -0.21 4.20
N GLY A 23 0.49 -1.10 5.09
CA GLY A 23 -0.48 -2.17 4.79
C GLY A 23 -1.79 -1.59 4.25
N GLU A 24 -2.43 -0.70 5.02
CA GLU A 24 -3.67 -0.04 4.63
C GLU A 24 -3.55 0.74 3.30
N LEU A 25 -2.41 1.44 3.11
CA LEU A 25 -2.13 2.15 1.87
C LEU A 25 -2.06 1.20 0.67
N ARG A 26 -1.39 0.06 0.84
CA ARG A 26 -1.26 -0.98 -0.20
C ARG A 26 -2.61 -1.61 -0.53
N GLU A 27 -3.45 -1.87 0.47
CA GLU A 27 -4.81 -2.37 0.28
C GLU A 27 -5.67 -1.38 -0.51
N SER A 28 -5.67 -0.11 -0.10
CA SER A 28 -6.39 0.96 -0.79
C SER A 28 -5.95 1.11 -2.25
N ARG A 29 -4.64 1.03 -2.50
CA ARG A 29 -4.07 1.03 -3.85
C ARG A 29 -4.56 -0.16 -4.66
N ASN A 30 -4.52 -1.36 -4.07
CA ASN A 30 -4.96 -2.58 -4.74
C ASN A 30 -6.45 -2.51 -5.10
N ALA A 31 -7.29 -1.97 -4.22
CA ALA A 31 -8.71 -1.76 -4.51
C ALA A 31 -8.93 -0.82 -5.71
N LYS A 32 -8.16 0.27 -5.82
CA LYS A 32 -8.24 1.19 -6.97
C LYS A 32 -7.71 0.57 -8.27
N LEU A 33 -6.64 -0.22 -8.20
CA LEU A 33 -6.13 -0.97 -9.35
C LEU A 33 -7.11 -2.05 -9.80
N GLN A 34 -7.77 -2.73 -8.87
CA GLN A 34 -8.76 -3.76 -9.17
C GLN A 34 -9.98 -3.19 -9.92
N GLN A 35 -10.46 -2.00 -9.53
CA GLN A 35 -11.55 -1.30 -10.23
C GLN A 35 -11.26 -1.02 -11.71
N THR A 36 -9.98 -0.97 -12.10
CA THR A 36 -9.54 -0.70 -13.47
C THR A 36 -8.86 -1.91 -14.11
N ASP A 37 -8.93 -3.08 -13.46
CA ASP A 37 -8.23 -4.28 -13.91
C ASP A 37 -8.88 -4.91 -15.13
N TRP A 38 -10.21 -4.86 -15.19
CA TRP A 38 -11.00 -5.30 -16.35
C TRP A 38 -10.63 -4.56 -17.65
N MET A 39 -10.03 -3.35 -17.57
CA MET A 39 -9.54 -2.61 -18.73
C MET A 39 -8.30 -3.25 -19.38
N THR A 40 -7.65 -4.19 -18.69
CA THR A 40 -6.48 -4.92 -19.21
C THR A 40 -6.83 -6.25 -19.86
N CYS A 41 -8.09 -6.68 -19.77
CA CYS A 41 -8.58 -7.89 -20.44
C CYS A 41 -8.58 -7.71 -21.95
N SER A 42 -8.30 -8.78 -22.70
CA SER A 42 -8.25 -8.77 -24.17
C SER A 42 -9.56 -8.35 -24.85
N ASP A 43 -10.69 -8.54 -24.17
CA ASP A 43 -12.03 -8.19 -24.65
C ASP A 43 -12.44 -6.74 -24.31
N SER A 44 -11.56 -6.00 -23.62
CA SER A 44 -11.80 -4.63 -23.21
C SER A 44 -11.33 -3.63 -24.26
N PRO A 45 -12.03 -2.49 -24.47
CA PRO A 45 -11.52 -1.42 -25.32
C PRO A 45 -10.13 -0.98 -24.87
N THR A 46 -9.28 -0.63 -25.84
CA THR A 46 -7.89 -0.25 -25.57
C THR A 46 -7.84 0.87 -24.54
N MET A 47 -7.18 0.59 -23.42
CA MET A 47 -7.02 1.53 -22.32
C MET A 47 -6.25 2.78 -22.79
N THR A 48 -6.81 3.96 -22.48
CA THR A 48 -6.19 5.24 -22.86
C THR A 48 -4.87 5.48 -22.12
N ASP A 49 -4.04 6.39 -22.63
CA ASP A 49 -2.78 6.76 -22.00
C ASP A 49 -2.99 7.41 -20.62
N GLU A 50 -4.10 8.12 -20.43
CA GLU A 50 -4.49 8.69 -19.14
C GLU A 50 -4.74 7.61 -18.09
N TRP A 51 -5.48 6.55 -18.46
CA TRP A 51 -5.71 5.40 -17.58
C TRP A 51 -4.42 4.64 -17.26
N ARG A 52 -3.52 4.51 -18.24
CA ARG A 52 -2.20 3.91 -18.03
C ARG A 52 -1.37 4.74 -17.04
N THR A 53 -1.37 6.06 -17.20
CA THR A 53 -0.68 7.01 -16.32
C THR A 53 -1.26 6.97 -14.91
N TYR A 54 -2.58 6.98 -14.78
CA TYR A 54 -3.28 6.85 -13.49
C TYR A 54 -2.90 5.55 -12.76
N ARG A 55 -2.96 4.40 -13.44
CA ARG A 55 -2.58 3.10 -12.86
C ARG A 55 -1.10 3.06 -12.46
N GLN A 56 -0.22 3.72 -13.22
CA GLN A 56 1.19 3.81 -12.88
C GLN A 56 1.40 4.68 -11.64
N ALA A 57 0.81 5.87 -11.61
CA ALA A 57 0.85 6.77 -10.46
C ALA A 57 0.35 6.08 -9.18
N LEU A 58 -0.74 5.29 -9.26
CA LEU A 58 -1.22 4.48 -8.12
C LEU A 58 -0.17 3.50 -7.59
N ARG A 59 0.65 2.88 -8.44
CA ARG A 59 1.73 1.98 -7.98
C ARG A 59 2.88 2.76 -7.34
N ASP A 60 3.18 3.91 -7.91
CA ASP A 60 4.30 4.75 -7.50
C ASP A 60 4.06 5.45 -6.15
N ILE A 61 2.80 5.61 -5.69
CA ILE A 61 2.51 6.20 -4.37
C ILE A 61 3.16 5.47 -3.20
N THR A 62 3.49 4.18 -3.38
CA THR A 62 4.11 3.35 -2.35
C THR A 62 5.63 3.29 -2.45
N GLN A 63 6.23 4.00 -3.42
CA GLN A 63 7.67 4.09 -3.60
C GLN A 63 8.27 5.12 -2.65
N ASN A 64 9.45 4.82 -2.10
CA ASN A 64 10.26 5.73 -1.28
C ASN A 64 9.60 6.22 0.04
N LEU A 65 8.60 5.52 0.56
CA LEU A 65 8.03 5.81 1.89
C LEU A 65 8.93 5.21 2.97
N GLN A 66 9.39 6.01 3.93
CA GLN A 66 10.29 5.57 5.00
C GLN A 66 9.71 5.84 6.40
N THR A 67 8.75 6.77 6.50
CA THR A 67 8.17 7.19 7.78
C THR A 67 6.64 7.17 7.75
N VAL A 68 6.03 7.20 8.94
CA VAL A 68 4.57 7.29 9.11
C VAL A 68 4.01 8.58 8.48
N ASP A 69 4.74 9.67 8.57
CA ASP A 69 4.31 10.96 8.02
C ASP A 69 4.33 10.96 6.49
N ASP A 70 5.29 10.25 5.88
CA ASP A 70 5.31 10.05 4.42
C ASP A 70 4.02 9.35 3.96
N VAL A 71 3.64 8.27 4.65
CA VAL A 71 2.43 7.49 4.33
C VAL A 71 1.16 8.34 4.45
N LYS A 72 1.07 9.16 5.50
CA LYS A 72 -0.07 10.07 5.72
C LYS A 72 -0.13 11.23 4.74
N SER A 73 1.02 11.64 4.20
CA SER A 73 1.13 12.75 3.24
C SER A 73 0.95 12.31 1.78
N VAL A 74 0.72 11.01 1.52
CA VAL A 74 0.49 10.49 0.18
C VAL A 74 -0.74 11.14 -0.45
N THR A 75 -0.55 11.72 -1.64
CA THR A 75 -1.63 12.26 -2.46
C THR A 75 -2.04 11.24 -3.52
N TRP A 76 -3.34 10.97 -3.62
CA TRP A 76 -3.88 10.04 -4.63
C TRP A 76 -4.04 10.74 -5.97
N PRO A 77 -3.70 10.07 -7.10
CA PRO A 77 -3.97 10.61 -8.42
C PRO A 77 -5.49 10.70 -8.66
N THR A 78 -5.91 11.68 -9.46
CA THR A 78 -7.32 11.84 -9.86
C THR A 78 -7.67 10.83 -10.94
N LYS A 79 -8.84 10.20 -10.79
CA LYS A 79 -9.37 9.23 -11.76
C LYS A 79 -9.72 9.94 -13.08
N PRO A 80 -9.27 9.44 -14.25
CA PRO A 80 -9.70 9.95 -15.56
C PRO A 80 -11.20 9.72 -15.79
N GLU A 81 -11.83 10.55 -16.63
CA GLU A 81 -13.23 10.40 -17.07
C GLU A 81 -13.38 9.49 -18.30
#